data_AF-A0A965C8P5-F1
#
_entry.id   AF-A0A965C8P5-F1
#
_cell.length_a   1.000
_cell.length_b   1.000
_cell.length_c   1.000
_cell.angle_alpha   90.00
_cell.angle_beta   90.00
_cell.angle_gamma   90.00
#
_symmetry.space_group_name_H-M   'P 1'
#
loop_
_entity.id
_entity.type
_entity.pdbx_description
1 polymer ?
#
loop_
_entity_poly.entity_id
_entity_poly.type
_entity_poly.pdbx_seq_one_letter_code
_entity_poly.pdbx_strand_id
1 'polypeptide(L)' 'MLDEYSALVDYGFDVSTITKPLQIIHGDADTNVHLACSVWLHSKVASSTLKIVPDFGHSRIFSLEIIEEALKNL' A
#
# COMPACT_ATOMS: atom_id res chain seq x y z
N MET A 1 14.84 -4.61 5.37
CA MET A 1 15.24 -5.68 4.43
C MET A 1 14.61 -7.04 4.78
N LEU A 2 13.54 -7.08 5.58
CA LEU A 2 12.70 -8.28 5.82
C LEU A 2 11.31 -8.08 5.20
N ASP A 3 10.84 -6.84 5.10
CA ASP A 3 9.54 -6.49 4.51
C ASP A 3 9.39 -6.96 3.06
N GLU A 4 10.49 -6.93 2.29
CA GLU A 4 10.52 -7.40 0.90
C GLU A 4 10.42 -8.93 0.80
N TYR A 5 10.63 -9.67 1.89
CA TYR A 5 10.50 -11.14 1.92
C TYR A 5 9.09 -11.58 1.51
N SER A 6 8.09 -10.77 1.86
CA SER A 6 6.69 -11.01 1.46
C SER A 6 6.52 -11.06 -0.06
N ALA A 7 7.27 -10.27 -0.82
CA ALA A 7 7.25 -10.30 -2.29
C ALA A 7 8.00 -11.50 -2.89
N LEU A 8 8.79 -12.22 -2.08
CA LEU A 8 9.64 -13.34 -2.50
C LEU A 8 9.09 -14.71 -2.13
N VAL A 9 8.03 -14.76 -1.30
CA VAL A 9 7.42 -16.00 -0.83
C VAL A 9 5.96 -16.10 -1.21
N ASP A 10 5.45 -17.33 -1.21
CA ASP A 10 4.03 -17.58 -1.41
C ASP A 10 3.22 -16.98 -0.25
N TYR A 11 2.23 -16.16 -0.58
CA TYR A 11 1.29 -15.55 0.38
C TYR A 11 0.28 -16.57 0.93
N GLY A 12 0.26 -17.80 0.42
CA GLY A 12 -0.76 -18.81 0.70
C GLY A 12 -2.02 -18.65 -0.15
N PHE A 13 -2.03 -17.66 -1.05
CA PHE A 13 -3.02 -17.47 -2.11
C PHE A 13 -2.43 -16.56 -3.20
N ASP A 14 -3.05 -16.58 -4.38
CA ASP A 14 -2.69 -15.68 -5.46
C ASP A 14 -3.28 -14.28 -5.21
N VAL A 15 -2.41 -13.32 -4.87
CA VAL A 15 -2.78 -11.92 -4.64
C VAL A 15 -3.52 -11.28 -5.81
N SER A 16 -3.31 -11.74 -7.05
CA SER A 16 -4.01 -11.23 -8.23
C SER A 16 -5.51 -11.56 -8.25
N THR A 17 -5.95 -12.51 -7.41
CA THR A 17 -7.36 -12.89 -7.26
C THR A 17 -8.17 -11.98 -6.34
N ILE A 18 -7.55 -10.95 -5.76
CA ILE A 18 -8.26 -9.94 -4.97
C ILE A 18 -9.22 -9.16 -5.90
N THR A 19 -10.53 -9.34 -5.67
CA THR A 19 -11.60 -8.70 -6.47
C THR A 19 -12.34 -7.59 -5.73
N LYS A 20 -12.13 -7.46 -4.42
CA LYS A 20 -12.70 -6.36 -3.64
C LYS A 20 -12.00 -5.04 -4.01
N PRO A 21 -12.71 -3.90 -3.98
CA PRO A 21 -12.06 -2.60 -4.09
C PRO A 21 -10.92 -2.48 -3.08
N LEU A 22 -9.73 -2.10 -3.57
CA LEU A 22 -8.52 -1.99 -2.77
C LEU A 22 -7.89 -0.61 -3.01
N GLN A 23 -7.81 0.21 -1.97
CA GLN A 23 -6.96 1.40 -1.98
C GLN A 23 -5.66 1.14 -1.22
N ILE A 24 -4.53 1.52 -1.81
CA ILE A 24 -3.22 1.45 -1.21
C ILE A 24 -2.72 2.89 -1.02
N ILE A 25 -2.38 3.26 0.21
CA ILE A 25 -1.89 4.59 0.55
C ILE A 25 -0.53 4.42 1.24
N HIS A 26 0.49 5.10 0.75
CA HIS A 26 1.86 4.94 1.22
C HIS A 26 2.58 6.28 1.27
N GLY A 27 3.39 6.52 2.30
CA GLY A 27 4.21 7.72 2.41
C GLY A 27 5.61 7.49 1.85
N ASP A 28 6.14 8.39 1.02
CA ASP A 28 7.46 8.19 0.38
C ASP A 28 8.66 8.33 1.34
N ALA A 29 8.43 8.85 2.54
CA ALA A 29 9.41 8.96 3.62
C ALA A 29 9.22 7.86 4.70
N ASP A 30 8.46 6.80 4.40
CA ASP A 30 8.35 5.63 5.28
C ASP A 30 9.69 4.88 5.33
N THR A 31 10.27 4.81 6.53
CA THR A 31 11.53 4.12 6.80
C THR A 31 11.33 2.73 7.41
N ASN A 32 10.09 2.39 7.76
CA ASN A 32 9.72 1.07 8.28
C ASN A 32 9.40 0.14 7.10
N VAL A 33 8.50 0.58 6.22
CA VAL A 33 8.06 -0.20 5.05
C VAL A 33 8.48 0.52 3.78
N HIS A 34 9.31 -0.10 2.96
CA HIS A 34 9.77 0.54 1.72
C HIS A 34 8.61 0.67 0.71
N LEU A 35 8.53 1.82 0.03
CA LEU A 35 7.54 2.11 -1.03
C LEU A 35 7.41 1.00 -2.11
N ALA A 36 8.48 0.26 -2.37
CA ALA A 36 8.49 -0.83 -3.34
C ALA A 36 7.45 -1.91 -3.01
N CYS A 37 7.13 -2.14 -1.74
CA CYS A 37 6.12 -3.09 -1.31
C CYS A 37 4.72 -2.70 -1.82
N SER A 38 4.34 -1.42 -1.67
CA SER A 38 3.06 -0.90 -2.15
C SER A 38 2.98 -0.84 -3.68
N VAL A 39 4.09 -0.49 -4.34
CA VAL A 39 4.18 -0.53 -5.82
C VAL A 39 4.03 -1.96 -6.33
N TRP A 40 4.69 -2.93 -5.69
CA TRP A 40 4.56 -4.34 -6.04
C TRP A 40 3.12 -4.82 -5.88
N LEU A 41 2.47 -4.57 -4.75
CA LEU A 41 1.09 -5.02 -4.53
C LEU A 41 0.13 -4.41 -5.54
N HIS A 42 0.27 -3.11 -5.83
CA HIS A 42 -0.52 -2.44 -6.85
C HIS A 42 -0.35 -3.09 -8.24
N SER A 43 0.88 -3.49 -8.58
CA SER A 43 1.16 -4.19 -9.84
C SER A 43 0.53 -5.59 -9.93
N LYS A 44 0.17 -6.20 -8.79
CA LYS A 44 -0.46 -7.52 -8.73
C LYS A 44 -1.99 -7.46 -8.71
N VAL A 45 -2.57 -6.45 -8.07
CA VAL A 45 -4.02 -6.31 -7.92
C VAL A 45 -4.55 -5.30 -8.92
N ALA A 46 -5.05 -5.77 -10.05
CA ALA A 46 -5.45 -4.91 -11.17
C ALA A 46 -6.56 -3.88 -10.81
N SER A 47 -7.42 -4.20 -9.84
CA SER A 47 -8.49 -3.30 -9.37
C SER A 47 -8.05 -2.28 -8.33
N SER A 48 -6.78 -2.32 -7.90
CA SER A 48 -6.30 -1.45 -6.83
C SER A 48 -5.98 -0.04 -7.32
N THR A 49 -6.01 0.93 -6.39
CA THR A 49 -5.41 2.25 -6.58
C THR A 49 -4.19 2.40 -5.67
N LEU A 50 -3.24 3.24 -6.10
CA LEU A 50 -2.06 3.59 -5.30
C LEU A 50 -1.94 5.11 -5.17
N LYS A 51 -1.99 5.61 -3.93
CA LYS A 51 -1.69 7.00 -3.59
C LYS A 51 -0.39 7.08 -2.81
N ILE A 52 0.56 7.86 -3.34
CA ILE A 52 1.81 8.18 -2.67
C ILE A 52 1.66 9.55 -2.02
N VAL A 53 1.94 9.64 -0.72
CA VAL A 53 1.85 10.87 0.07
C VAL A 53 3.27 11.42 0.29
N PRO A 54 3.62 12.58 -0.33
CA PRO A 54 4.95 13.15 -0.21
C PRO A 54 5.31 13.54 1.22
N ASP A 55 6.56 13.30 1.61
CA ASP A 55 7.16 13.61 2.91
C ASP A 55 6.52 12.90 4.10
N PHE A 56 5.63 11.92 3.89
CA PHE A 56 4.98 11.19 4.98
C PHE A 56 5.75 9.92 5.31
N GLY A 57 6.05 9.73 6.60
CA GLY A 57 6.59 8.48 7.14
C GLY A 57 5.52 7.61 7.78
N HIS A 58 5.93 6.43 8.26
CA HIS A 58 5.06 5.37 8.77
C HIS A 58 3.96 5.85 9.74
N SER A 59 4.33 6.68 10.72
CA SER A 59 3.39 7.11 11.77
C SER A 59 2.45 8.24 11.32
N ARG A 60 2.79 8.97 10.25
CA ARG A 60 2.00 10.12 9.79
C ARG A 60 0.95 9.77 8.75
N ILE A 61 1.08 8.61 8.10
CA ILE A 61 0.16 8.17 7.05
C ILE A 61 -1.28 7.98 7.57
N PHE A 62 -1.46 7.86 8.88
CA PHE A 62 -2.75 7.74 9.56
C PHE A 62 -3.31 9.09 10.06
N SER A 63 -2.86 10.23 9.51
CA SER A 63 -3.45 11.52 9.86
C SER A 63 -4.94 11.58 9.46
N LEU A 64 -5.73 12.36 10.20
CA LEU A 64 -7.17 12.51 9.93
C LEU A 64 -7.44 12.94 8.49
N GLU A 65 -6.63 13.86 7.96
CA GLU A 65 -6.71 14.32 6.57
C GLU A 65 -6.61 13.18 5.57
N ILE A 66 -5.61 12.30 5.73
CA ILE A 66 -5.40 11.17 4.82
C ILE A 66 -6.55 10.16 4.93
N ILE A 67 -7.02 9.89 6.16
CA ILE A 67 -8.14 8.98 6.40
C ILE A 67 -9.43 9.53 5.76
N GLU A 68 -9.75 10.80 6.00
CA GLU A 68 -10.94 11.44 5.44
C GLU A 68 -10.93 11.44 3.91
N GLU A 69 -9.77 11.64 3.29
CA GLU A 69 -9.65 11.55 1.84
C GLU A 69 -9.81 10.11 1.32
N ALA A 70 -9.23 9.12 2.00
CA ALA A 70 -9.39 7.71 1.65
C ALA A 70 -10.87 7.28 1.65
N LEU A 71 -11.62 7.73 2.66
CA LEU A 71 -13.03 7.42 2.84
C LEU A 71 -13.95 8.06 1.78
N LYS A 72 -13.55 9.16 1.13
CA LYS A 72 -14.33 9.79 0.04
C LYS A 72 -14.35 8.96 -1.24
N ASN A 73 -13.39 8.05 -1.40
CA ASN A 73 -13.18 7.27 -2.61
C ASN A 73 -13.59 5.79 -2.43
N LEU A 74 -14.39 5.48 -1.39
CA LEU A 74 -14.96 4.16 -1.12
C LEU A 74 -16.33 3.96 -1.77
#